data_AF-A0A6J7DIW7-F1
#
_entry.id   AF-A0A6J7DIW7-F1
#
_cell.length_a   1.000
_cell.length_b   1.000
_cell.length_c   1.000
_cell.angle_alpha   90.00
_cell.angle_beta   90.00
_cell.angle_gamma   90.00
#
_symmetry.space_group_name_H-M   'P 1'
#
loop_
_entity.id
_entity.type
_entity.pdbx_description
1 polymer ?
#
loop_
_entity_poly.entity_id
_entity_poly.type
_entity_poly.pdbx_seq_one_letter_code
_entity_poly.pdbx_strand_id
1 'polypeptide(L)'
;MSNNSNRSLGQIFASITEDIASLVRGEIALAKAELKQSARMAARGAGLIAAAVFLANLSFIFLLIALAFAIANASDNTWTGFLIVALLLIAITAVLGFFARRHFQQVKGPQRAQAQTEATLDTLRQVPDKFMDAFEQVIPENPSTKP
;
A
#
# COMPACT_ATOMS: atom_id res chain seq x y z
N MET A 1 -30.39 31.27 49.27
CA MET A 1 -30.64 30.21 48.27
C MET A 1 -30.39 30.81 46.89
N SER A 2 -29.82 30.01 46.00
CA SER A 2 -29.00 30.34 44.81
C SER A 2 -29.57 31.31 43.78
N ASN A 3 -28.72 32.24 43.35
CA ASN A 3 -28.90 33.20 42.26
C ASN A 3 -28.79 32.47 40.91
N ASN A 4 -29.91 32.25 40.23
CA ASN A 4 -29.97 31.72 38.87
C ASN A 4 -30.38 32.84 37.90
N SER A 5 -29.99 32.69 36.63
CA SER A 5 -30.52 33.37 35.43
C SER A 5 -29.83 34.63 34.91
N ASN A 6 -28.58 34.47 34.48
CA ASN A 6 -28.18 34.84 33.10
C ASN A 6 -26.79 34.25 32.81
N ARG A 7 -26.74 32.97 32.39
CA ARG A 7 -25.55 32.52 31.64
C ARG A 7 -25.44 33.42 30.42
N SER A 8 -24.32 34.12 30.27
CA SER A 8 -24.15 35.00 29.11
C SER A 8 -24.20 34.16 27.83
N LEU A 9 -24.66 34.74 26.72
CA LEU A 9 -24.61 34.10 25.40
C LEU A 9 -23.20 33.60 25.09
N GLY A 10 -22.16 34.32 25.54
CA GLY A 10 -20.77 33.92 25.41
C GLY A 10 -20.44 32.62 26.16
N GLN A 11 -21.01 32.37 27.33
CA GLN A 11 -20.81 31.11 28.07
C GLN A 11 -21.52 29.92 27.42
N ILE A 12 -22.69 30.13 26.79
CA ILE A 12 -23.43 29.06 26.09
C ILE A 12 -22.71 28.67 24.79
N PHE A 13 -22.23 29.66 24.04
CA PHE A 13 -21.43 29.41 22.85
C PHE A 13 -20.09 28.74 23.20
N ALA A 14 -19.44 29.15 24.29
CA ALA A 14 -18.23 28.50 24.78
C ALA A 14 -18.48 27.04 25.16
N SER A 15 -19.57 26.70 25.86
CA SER A 15 -19.88 25.32 26.21
C SER A 15 -20.20 24.45 25.00
N ILE A 16 -20.95 24.97 24.02
CA ILE A 16 -21.26 24.21 22.79
C ILE A 16 -19.99 23.94 21.97
N THR A 17 -19.08 24.91 21.91
CA THR A 17 -17.79 24.75 21.21
C THR A 17 -16.91 23.71 21.91
N GLU A 18 -16.89 23.70 23.25
CA GLU A 18 -16.18 22.71 24.06
C GLU A 18 -16.76 21.29 23.85
N ASP A 19 -18.09 21.15 23.82
CA ASP A 19 -18.76 19.88 23.59
C ASP A 19 -18.43 19.32 22.19
N ILE A 20 -18.45 20.16 21.15
CA ILE A 20 -18.05 19.77 19.79
C ILE A 20 -16.56 19.38 19.75
N ALA A 21 -15.68 20.15 20.40
CA ALA A 21 -14.26 19.82 20.47
C ALA A 21 -14.00 18.48 21.18
N SER A 22 -14.81 18.17 22.20
CA SER A 22 -14.79 16.89 22.91
C SER A 22 -15.20 15.72 22.01
N LEU A 23 -16.29 15.88 21.24
CA LEU A 23 -16.76 14.87 20.28
C LEU A 23 -15.72 14.58 19.20
N VAL A 24 -15.18 15.64 18.56
CA VAL A 24 -14.16 15.49 17.51
C VAL A 24 -12.92 14.78 18.06
N ARG A 25 -12.48 15.13 19.28
CA ARG A 25 -11.36 14.45 19.93
C ARG A 25 -11.68 12.98 20.25
N GLY A 26 -12.92 12.67 20.60
CA GLY A 26 -13.43 11.32 20.81
C GLY A 26 -13.38 10.47 19.53
N GLU A 27 -13.85 11.00 18.40
CA GLU A 27 -13.78 10.30 17.11
C GLU A 27 -12.34 10.07 16.65
N ILE A 28 -11.46 11.06 16.81
CA ILE A 28 -10.03 10.89 16.52
C ILE A 28 -9.41 9.83 17.42
N ALA A 29 -9.75 9.82 18.72
CA ALA A 29 -9.25 8.82 19.65
C ALA A 29 -9.74 7.41 19.28
N LEU A 30 -11.01 7.28 18.87
CA LEU A 30 -11.59 6.03 18.42
C LEU A 30 -10.96 5.54 17.12
N ALA A 31 -10.88 6.40 16.10
CA ALA A 31 -10.23 6.09 14.83
C ALA A 31 -8.76 5.68 15.03
N LYS A 32 -8.04 6.37 15.92
CA LYS A 32 -6.67 5.99 16.29
C LYS A 32 -6.63 4.62 16.98
N ALA A 33 -7.59 4.31 17.84
CA ALA A 33 -7.68 3.00 18.48
C ALA A 33 -7.97 1.89 17.46
N GLU A 34 -8.91 2.11 16.54
CA GLU A 34 -9.27 1.17 15.47
C GLU A 34 -8.12 0.95 14.49
N LEU A 35 -7.43 2.02 14.07
CA LEU A 35 -6.21 1.92 13.27
C LEU A 35 -5.12 1.12 13.97
N LYS A 36 -4.91 1.35 15.28
CA LYS A 36 -3.93 0.59 16.07
C LYS A 36 -4.31 -0.88 16.18
N GLN A 37 -5.60 -1.18 16.37
CA GLN A 37 -6.11 -2.55 16.41
C GLN A 37 -5.93 -3.25 15.06
N SER A 38 -6.35 -2.60 13.98
CA SER A 38 -6.18 -3.07 12.61
C SER A 38 -4.71 -3.31 12.27
N ALA A 39 -3.82 -2.38 12.60
CA ALA A 39 -2.39 -2.53 12.42
C ALA A 39 -1.82 -3.73 13.21
N ARG A 40 -2.28 -3.94 14.45
CA ARG A 40 -1.84 -5.07 15.28
C ARG A 40 -2.31 -6.41 14.71
N MET A 41 -3.55 -6.48 14.22
CA MET A 41 -4.11 -7.67 13.59
C MET A 41 -3.39 -7.99 12.28
N ALA A 42 -3.17 -6.97 11.44
CA ALA A 42 -2.40 -7.10 10.21
C ALA A 42 -0.96 -7.54 10.48
N ALA A 43 -0.29 -6.94 11.48
CA ALA A 43 1.08 -7.31 11.86
C ALA A 43 1.17 -8.76 12.36
N ARG A 44 0.21 -9.21 13.17
CA ARG A 44 0.14 -10.61 13.61
C ARG A 44 -0.10 -11.56 12.43
N GLY A 45 -1.06 -11.23 11.56
CA GLY A 45 -1.35 -12.01 10.37
C GLY A 45 -0.15 -12.14 9.45
N ALA A 46 0.51 -11.02 9.15
CA ALA A 46 1.74 -10.99 8.37
C ALA A 46 2.87 -11.79 9.03
N GLY A 47 3.03 -11.67 10.35
CA GLY A 47 4.01 -12.44 11.11
C GLY A 47 3.77 -13.94 11.04
N LEU A 48 2.52 -14.39 11.18
CA LEU A 48 2.14 -15.80 11.07
C LEU A 48 2.38 -16.35 9.66
N ILE A 49 1.99 -15.60 8.63
CA ILE A 49 2.23 -16.00 7.23
C ILE A 49 3.72 -16.08 6.95
N ALA A 50 4.51 -15.09 7.38
CA ALA A 50 5.97 -15.11 7.22
C ALA A 50 6.60 -16.33 7.91
N ALA A 51 6.18 -16.64 9.14
CA ALA A 51 6.65 -17.82 9.85
C ALA A 51 6.23 -19.13 9.16
N ALA A 52 5.00 -19.22 8.67
CA ALA A 52 4.50 -20.38 7.95
C ALA A 52 5.27 -20.60 6.63
N VAL A 53 5.51 -19.55 5.85
CA VAL A 53 6.32 -19.61 4.62
C VAL A 53 7.75 -20.03 4.93
N PHE A 54 8.36 -19.47 5.99
CA PHE A 54 9.71 -19.85 6.41
C PHE A 54 9.80 -21.32 6.82
N LEU A 55 8.88 -21.79 7.65
CA LEU A 55 8.83 -23.19 8.09
C LEU A 55 8.54 -24.13 6.91
N ALA A 56 7.60 -23.79 6.03
CA ALA A 56 7.31 -24.57 4.84
C ALA A 56 8.55 -24.68 3.92
N ASN A 57 9.30 -23.59 3.76
CA ASN A 57 10.56 -23.61 3.01
C ASN A 57 11.62 -24.51 3.67
N LEU A 58 11.79 -24.44 5.00
CA LEU A 58 12.71 -25.34 5.70
C LEU A 58 12.29 -26.81 5.55
N SER A 59 11.00 -27.13 5.78
CA SER A 59 10.46 -28.47 5.59
C SER A 59 10.69 -28.97 4.16
N PHE A 60 10.50 -28.11 3.16
CA PHE A 60 10.76 -28.45 1.76
C PHE A 60 12.24 -28.78 1.51
N ILE A 61 13.19 -28.02 2.07
CA ILE A 61 14.62 -28.34 1.98
C ILE A 61 14.92 -29.71 2.59
N PHE A 62 14.40 -30.00 3.79
CA PHE A 62 14.61 -31.31 4.42
C PHE A 62 13.97 -32.45 3.61
N LEU A 63 12.81 -32.24 2.99
CA LEU A 63 12.20 -33.22 2.09
C LEU A 63 13.06 -33.49 0.85
N LEU A 64 13.67 -32.46 0.26
CA LEU A 64 14.59 -32.64 -0.88
C LEU A 64 15.84 -33.42 -0.47
N ILE A 65 16.41 -33.14 0.70
CA ILE A 65 17.54 -33.89 1.25
C ILE A 65 17.14 -35.36 1.50
N ALA A 66 15.99 -35.58 2.14
CA ALA A 66 15.47 -36.93 2.38
C ALA A 66 15.23 -37.70 1.07
N LEU A 67 14.68 -37.04 0.05
CA LEU A 67 14.51 -37.61 -1.28
C LEU A 67 15.86 -37.96 -1.93
N ALA A 68 16.85 -37.07 -1.84
CA ALA A 68 18.19 -37.33 -2.36
C ALA A 68 18.83 -38.55 -1.68
N PHE A 69 18.71 -38.67 -0.35
CA PHE A 69 19.18 -39.85 0.39
C PHE A 69 18.40 -41.12 0.04
N ALA A 70 17.08 -41.04 -0.13
CA ALA A 70 16.28 -42.18 -0.53
C ALA A 70 16.70 -42.74 -1.90
N ILE A 71 16.96 -41.84 -2.87
CA ILE A 71 17.47 -42.23 -4.19
C ILE A 71 18.90 -42.76 -4.09
N ALA A 72 19.77 -42.08 -3.34
CA ALA A 72 21.15 -42.50 -3.12
C ALA A 72 21.24 -43.93 -2.54
N ASN A 73 20.37 -44.26 -1.58
CA ASN A 73 20.30 -45.59 -0.98
C ASN A 73 19.79 -46.66 -1.96
N ALA A 74 18.99 -46.28 -2.96
CA ALA A 74 18.56 -47.20 -4.01
C ALA A 74 19.62 -47.41 -5.11
N SER A 75 20.55 -46.46 -5.29
CA SER A 75 21.61 -46.52 -6.30
C SER A 75 22.99 -46.92 -5.75
N ASP A 76 23.09 -47.28 -4.47
CA ASP A 76 24.34 -47.54 -3.71
C ASP A 76 25.39 -46.42 -3.86
N ASN A 77 24.95 -45.21 -4.19
CA ASN A 77 25.85 -44.10 -4.52
C ASN A 77 25.26 -42.75 -4.13
N THR A 78 25.90 -42.11 -3.15
CA THR A 78 25.40 -40.88 -2.54
C THR A 78 25.29 -39.73 -3.51
N TRP A 79 26.28 -39.51 -4.39
CA TRP A 79 26.27 -38.34 -5.28
C TRP A 79 25.15 -38.42 -6.34
N THR A 80 24.75 -39.62 -6.76
CA THR A 80 23.74 -39.83 -7.80
C THR A 80 22.36 -39.35 -7.33
N GLY A 81 22.00 -39.59 -6.07
CA GLY A 81 20.73 -39.12 -5.50
C GLY A 81 20.62 -37.59 -5.49
N PHE A 82 21.67 -36.89 -5.05
CA PHE A 82 21.69 -35.42 -5.06
C PHE A 82 21.67 -34.86 -6.49
N LEU A 83 22.39 -35.49 -7.44
CA LEU A 83 22.41 -35.04 -8.83
C LEU A 83 21.02 -35.15 -9.47
N ILE A 84 20.31 -36.26 -9.27
CA ILE A 84 18.97 -36.47 -9.81
C ILE A 84 17.99 -35.43 -9.26
N VAL A 85 18.01 -35.19 -7.94
CA VAL A 85 17.15 -34.17 -7.32
C VAL A 85 17.49 -32.77 -7.85
N ALA A 86 18.78 -32.46 -8.05
CA ALA A 86 19.20 -31.18 -8.61
C ALA A 86 18.69 -30.98 -10.05
N LEU A 87 18.79 -32.00 -10.90
CA LEU A 87 18.25 -31.96 -12.26
C LEU A 87 16.73 -31.79 -12.27
N LEU A 88 16.02 -32.47 -11.38
CA LEU A 88 14.58 -32.33 -11.22
C LEU A 88 14.20 -30.89 -10.84
N LEU A 89 14.92 -30.26 -9.91
CA LEU A 89 14.68 -28.86 -9.53
C LEU A 89 14.99 -27.88 -10.65
N ILE A 90 16.06 -28.10 -11.42
CA ILE A 90 16.39 -27.29 -12.60
C ILE A 90 15.26 -27.39 -13.63
N ALA A 91 14.75 -28.59 -13.91
CA ALA A 91 13.65 -28.79 -14.85
C ALA A 91 12.37 -28.04 -14.39
N ILE A 92 11.99 -28.19 -13.12
CA ILE A 92 10.85 -27.46 -12.54
C ILE A 92 11.07 -25.95 -12.64
N THR A 93 12.25 -25.46 -12.28
CA THR A 93 12.61 -24.04 -12.33
C THR A 93 12.53 -23.48 -13.75
N ALA A 94 13.01 -24.23 -14.75
CA ALA A 94 12.93 -23.83 -16.15
C ALA A 94 11.48 -23.71 -16.63
N VAL A 95 10.62 -24.66 -16.26
CA VAL A 95 9.19 -24.64 -16.59
C VAL A 95 8.49 -23.47 -15.92
N LEU A 96 8.69 -23.27 -14.61
CA LEU A 96 8.09 -22.15 -13.89
C LEU A 96 8.60 -20.80 -14.43
N GLY A 97 9.89 -20.67 -14.70
CA GLY A 97 10.49 -19.47 -15.27
C GLY A 97 9.94 -19.16 -16.67
N PHE A 98 9.69 -20.19 -17.49
CA PHE A 98 9.06 -20.04 -18.79
C PHE A 98 7.63 -19.51 -18.67
N PHE A 99 6.80 -20.10 -17.80
CA PHE A 99 5.44 -19.62 -17.57
C PHE A 99 5.40 -18.23 -16.94
N ALA A 100 6.26 -17.94 -15.98
CA ALA A 100 6.39 -16.62 -15.37
C ALA A 100 6.73 -15.56 -16.42
N ARG A 101 7.75 -15.82 -17.27
CA ARG A 101 8.12 -14.93 -18.38
C ARG A 101 6.93 -14.67 -19.31
N ARG A 102 6.19 -15.72 -19.68
CA ARG A 102 5.00 -15.59 -20.54
C ARG A 102 3.88 -14.80 -19.88
N HIS A 103 3.71 -14.96 -18.56
CA HIS A 103 2.70 -14.21 -17.80
C HIS A 103 3.08 -12.73 -17.71
N PHE A 104 4.32 -12.41 -17.36
CA PHE A 104 4.80 -11.02 -17.31
C PHE A 104 4.77 -10.33 -18.67
N GLN A 105 4.99 -11.05 -19.77
CA GLN A 105 4.85 -10.49 -21.11
C GLN A 105 3.39 -10.16 -21.49
N GLN A 106 2.41 -10.80 -20.87
CA GLN A 106 0.98 -10.53 -21.10
C GLN A 106 0.45 -9.43 -20.19
N VAL A 107 1.08 -9.21 -19.04
CA VAL A 107 0.77 -8.08 -18.16
C VAL A 107 1.31 -6.80 -18.81
N LYS A 108 0.48 -6.18 -19.65
CA LYS A 108 0.62 -4.76 -20.00
C LYS A 108 0.65 -3.99 -18.66
N GLY A 109 1.71 -3.21 -18.42
CA GLY A 109 1.88 -2.41 -17.21
C GLY A 109 0.68 -1.48 -16.95
N PRO A 110 0.67 -0.66 -15.89
CA PRO A 110 -0.50 0.15 -15.52
C PRO A 110 -0.64 1.36 -16.45
N GLN A 111 -0.80 1.09 -17.75
CA GLN A 111 -0.94 2.04 -18.85
C GLN A 111 -2.10 2.98 -18.61
N ARG A 112 -3.17 2.50 -17.95
CA ARG A 112 -4.30 3.34 -17.52
C ARG A 112 -3.93 4.29 -16.38
N ALA A 113 -3.15 3.83 -15.39
CA ALA A 113 -2.70 4.70 -14.30
C ALA A 113 -1.65 5.72 -14.78
N GLN A 114 -0.79 5.32 -15.72
CA GLN A 114 0.16 6.21 -16.38
C GLN A 114 -0.57 7.27 -17.23
N ALA A 115 -1.52 6.86 -18.08
CA ALA A 115 -2.32 7.78 -18.88
C ALA A 115 -3.14 8.78 -18.02
N GLN A 116 -3.68 8.33 -16.88
CA GLN A 116 -4.38 9.21 -15.94
C GLN A 116 -3.42 10.19 -15.25
N THR A 117 -2.20 9.75 -14.93
CA THR A 117 -1.17 10.61 -14.33
C THR A 117 -0.72 11.67 -15.32
N GLU A 118 -0.51 11.31 -16.59
CA GLU A 118 -0.15 12.24 -17.67
C GLU A 118 -1.27 13.26 -17.92
N ALA A 119 -2.53 12.82 -18.05
CA ALA A 119 -3.67 13.73 -18.22
C ALA A 119 -3.84 14.69 -17.02
N THR A 120 -3.57 14.21 -15.80
CA THR A 120 -3.61 15.04 -14.59
C THR A 120 -2.46 16.05 -14.58
N LEU A 121 -1.25 15.66 -14.97
CA LEU A 121 -0.09 16.54 -15.07
C LEU A 121 -0.30 17.63 -16.14
N ASP A 122 -0.86 17.27 -17.30
CA ASP A 122 -1.18 18.21 -18.36
C ASP A 122 -2.27 19.20 -17.94
N THR A 123 -3.27 18.73 -17.18
CA THR A 123 -4.29 19.62 -16.59
C THR A 123 -3.65 20.59 -15.60
N LEU A 124 -2.76 20.12 -14.72
CA LEU A 124 -2.07 20.95 -13.73
C LEU A 124 -1.11 21.97 -14.36
N ARG A 125 -0.43 21.60 -15.45
CA ARG A 125 0.45 22.49 -16.22
C ARG A 125 -0.30 23.67 -16.86
N GLN A 126 -1.58 23.48 -17.19
CA GLN A 126 -2.42 24.53 -17.79
C GLN A 126 -3.11 25.43 -16.76
N VAL A 127 -3.05 25.12 -15.46
CA VAL A 127 -3.68 25.93 -14.41
C VAL A 127 -3.13 27.36 -14.35
N PRO A 128 -1.81 27.62 -14.44
CA PRO A 128 -1.27 28.98 -14.43
C PRO A 128 -1.78 29.82 -15.60
N ASP A 129 -1.77 29.28 -16.82
CA ASP A 129 -2.19 30.00 -18.03
C ASP A 129 -3.69 30.35 -17.97
N LYS A 130 -4.54 29.36 -17.65
CA LYS A 130 -5.98 29.61 -17.49
C LYS A 130 -6.31 30.60 -16.38
N PHE A 131 -5.48 30.63 -15.33
CA PHE A 131 -5.63 31.58 -14.23
C PHE A 131 -5.20 33.00 -14.66
N MET A 132 -4.14 33.14 -15.46
CA MET A 132 -3.73 34.43 -16.04
C MET A 132 -4.78 34.96 -17.02
N ASP A 133 -5.30 34.12 -17.92
CA ASP A 133 -6.36 34.49 -18.86
C ASP A 133 -7.63 34.97 -18.12
N ALA A 134 -8.01 34.27 -17.06
CA ALA A 134 -9.16 34.64 -16.23
C ALA A 134 -8.91 35.95 -15.45
N PHE A 135 -7.68 36.17 -14.98
CA PHE A 135 -7.29 37.40 -14.31
C PHE A 135 -7.31 38.60 -15.26
N GLU A 136 -6.84 38.43 -16.50
CA GLU A 136 -6.83 39.45 -17.55
C GLU A 136 -8.25 39.80 -18.02
N GLN A 137 -9.17 38.82 -18.06
CA GLN A 137 -10.60 39.09 -18.27
C GLN A 137 -11.24 39.90 -17.15
N VAL A 138 -10.83 39.67 -15.90
CA VAL A 138 -11.41 40.35 -14.72
C VAL A 138 -10.77 41.73 -14.50
N ILE A 139 -9.50 41.89 -14.85
CA ILE A 139 -8.76 43.16 -14.76
C ILE A 139 -8.22 43.50 -16.16
N PRO A 140 -9.04 44.08 -17.06
CA PRO A 140 -8.54 44.56 -18.34
C PRO A 140 -7.47 45.62 -18.10
N GLU A 141 -6.34 45.49 -18.81
CA GLU A 141 -5.20 46.41 -18.73
C GLU A 141 -5.66 47.87 -18.81
N ASN A 142 -5.33 48.68 -17.80
CA ASN A 142 -5.61 50.12 -17.80
C ASN A 142 -4.74 50.79 -18.88
N PRO A 143 -5.31 51.48 -19.88
CA PRO A 143 -4.59 51.99 -21.05
C PRO A 143 -3.58 53.13 -20.79
N SER A 144 -3.12 53.36 -19.55
CA SER A 144 -2.23 54.47 -19.19
C SER A 144 -0.74 54.13 -19.12
N THR A 145 -0.27 53.00 -19.65
CA THR A 145 1.17 52.63 -19.65
C THR A 145 1.76 52.43 -21.05
N LYS A 146 1.54 53.38 -21.95
CA LYS A 146 2.41 53.55 -23.13
C LYS A 146 3.07 54.94 -23.07
N PRO A 147 4.41 55.04 -23.08
CA PRO A 147 5.10 56.33 -23.08
C PRO A 147 4.83 57.11 -24.37
#